data_AF-A0A2G6D3X1-F1
#
_entry.id   AF-A0A2G6D3X1-F1
#
_cell.length_a   1.000
_cell.length_b   1.000
_cell.length_c   1.000
_cell.angle_alpha   90.00
_cell.angle_beta   90.00
_cell.angle_gamma   90.00
#
_symmetry.space_group_name_H-M   'P 1'
#
loop_
_entity.id
_entity.type
_entity.pdbx_description
1 polymer ?
#
loop_
_entity_poly.entity_id
_entity_poly.type
_entity_poly.pdbx_seq_one_letter_code
_entity_poly.pdbx_strand_id
1 'polypeptide(L)'
;MCMAVQVFAKTTVSHARIWPAPDHTRLVFDISGDVSYKTFMLTKPERLVVDIANAQLKADLRHLDFKGSPVISIRTGPRNKDDLRVVLDLSRSVSPNAFQLPPRGQYGHRLVIDMRDKKSSDSQRLRVKKTVTDHKSRRDIVVFIDPGHGGEDPGAIGSSGVREKSVVLAIARKLKAQISRQPGYRGVLTRDGDYYVGLRQRTELARKGGADIFVSVHADAFHKPGAKGASVFALSERGATSETARWLAASENRADLVGGVAGLSLEGRDTVLAGVLLDLLMTASLKASLDVGREVLGSVSSVGELHKKKVEQAGFVVLKSPDIPSILVETGFISNPVEARRLKSKRYQKQIAGAIKRGIVKYFNRNPPPDTLLAWQQEVATRSAVVRYKIKRGDTLSEIARENRTTVSRIRQYNGLSTNSIRIGQVIQIPAS
;
A
#
# COMPACT_ATOMS: atom_id res chain seq x y z
N MET A 1 -56.45 -25.05 -18.93
CA MET A 1 -55.40 -24.03 -18.73
C MET A 1 -54.46 -24.55 -17.64
N CYS A 2 -53.43 -25.31 -18.01
CA CYS A 2 -52.44 -25.80 -17.06
C CYS A 2 -51.52 -24.65 -16.66
N MET A 3 -51.61 -24.18 -15.41
CA MET A 3 -50.57 -23.35 -14.83
C MET A 3 -49.32 -24.20 -14.66
N ALA A 4 -48.31 -23.94 -15.50
CA ALA A 4 -46.96 -24.43 -15.25
C ALA A 4 -46.44 -23.74 -13.98
N VAL A 5 -46.40 -24.46 -12.87
CA VAL A 5 -45.69 -24.01 -11.66
C VAL A 5 -44.20 -24.08 -11.98
N GLN A 6 -43.58 -22.93 -12.23
CA GLN A 6 -42.12 -22.83 -12.26
C GLN A 6 -41.59 -23.08 -10.85
N VAL A 7 -41.15 -24.30 -10.57
CA VAL A 7 -40.39 -24.63 -9.37
C VAL A 7 -38.99 -24.07 -9.56
N PHE A 8 -38.74 -22.86 -9.07
CA PHE A 8 -37.37 -22.34 -8.98
C PHE A 8 -36.62 -23.16 -7.93
N ALA A 9 -35.50 -23.77 -8.33
CA ALA A 9 -34.64 -24.50 -7.40
C ALA A 9 -34.16 -23.55 -6.28
N LYS A 10 -34.21 -24.01 -5.02
CA LYS A 10 -33.73 -23.22 -3.86
C LYS A 10 -32.25 -22.87 -4.05
N THR A 11 -31.90 -21.62 -3.79
CA THR A 11 -30.51 -21.18 -3.81
C THR A 11 -29.74 -21.89 -2.69
N THR A 12 -28.61 -22.49 -3.04
CA THR A 12 -27.79 -23.23 -2.10
C THR A 12 -26.65 -22.36 -1.60
N VAL A 13 -26.53 -22.20 -0.29
CA VAL A 13 -25.33 -21.67 0.38
C VAL A 13 -24.33 -22.82 0.51
N SER A 14 -23.32 -22.82 -0.35
CA SER A 14 -22.39 -23.94 -0.51
C SER A 14 -21.17 -23.86 0.41
N HIS A 15 -20.67 -22.64 0.66
CA HIS A 15 -19.50 -22.38 1.51
C HIS A 15 -19.68 -21.07 2.28
N ALA A 16 -18.93 -20.94 3.37
CA ALA A 16 -18.82 -19.69 4.12
C ALA A 16 -17.36 -19.42 4.47
N ARG A 17 -16.97 -18.14 4.55
CA ARG A 17 -15.64 -17.69 4.95
C ARG A 17 -15.74 -16.42 5.79
N ILE A 18 -14.85 -16.27 6.75
CA ILE A 18 -14.80 -15.09 7.64
C ILE A 18 -13.40 -14.51 7.69
N TRP A 19 -13.30 -13.18 7.63
CA TRP A 19 -12.04 -12.43 7.66
C TRP A 19 -12.14 -11.29 8.67
N PRO A 20 -11.53 -11.43 9.86
CA PRO A 20 -11.42 -10.34 10.81
C PRO A 20 -10.35 -9.33 10.38
N ALA A 21 -10.71 -8.05 10.40
CA ALA A 21 -9.83 -6.90 10.21
C ALA A 21 -9.90 -5.97 11.45
N PRO A 22 -8.95 -5.03 11.63
CA PRO A 22 -8.96 -4.14 12.79
C PRO A 22 -10.22 -3.28 12.94
N ASP A 23 -10.87 -2.91 11.83
CA ASP A 23 -12.00 -1.98 11.79
C ASP A 23 -13.33 -2.63 11.34
N HIS A 24 -13.29 -3.87 10.86
CA HIS A 24 -14.45 -4.62 10.41
C HIS A 24 -14.20 -6.14 10.41
N THR A 25 -15.25 -6.94 10.31
CA THR A 25 -15.17 -8.36 9.98
C THR A 25 -16.02 -8.63 8.77
N ARG A 26 -15.48 -9.30 7.76
CA ARG A 26 -16.19 -9.70 6.55
C ARG A 26 -16.59 -11.17 6.64
N LEU A 27 -17.89 -11.46 6.51
CA LEU A 27 -18.43 -12.81 6.34
C LEU A 27 -18.93 -12.94 4.90
N VAL A 28 -18.55 -14.01 4.21
CA VAL A 28 -18.95 -14.27 2.82
C VAL A 28 -19.60 -15.64 2.72
N PHE A 29 -20.75 -15.69 2.06
CA PHE A 29 -21.44 -16.92 1.67
C PHE A 29 -21.36 -17.11 0.16
N ASP A 30 -20.90 -18.28 -0.29
CA ASP A 30 -20.98 -18.67 -1.70
C ASP A 30 -22.36 -19.24 -2.00
N ILE A 31 -23.09 -18.56 -2.88
CA ILE A 31 -24.49 -18.86 -3.22
C ILE A 31 -24.59 -19.30 -4.69
N SER A 32 -25.55 -20.19 -4.99
CA SER A 32 -25.73 -20.73 -6.35
C SER A 32 -26.42 -19.79 -7.34
N GLY A 33 -26.91 -18.64 -6.89
CA GLY A 33 -27.64 -17.66 -7.69
C GLY A 33 -27.96 -16.41 -6.89
N ASP A 34 -28.62 -15.44 -7.52
CA ASP A 34 -29.07 -14.23 -6.86
C ASP A 34 -30.14 -14.54 -5.81
N VAL A 35 -30.13 -13.80 -4.69
CA VAL A 35 -31.09 -13.99 -3.59
C VAL A 35 -31.67 -12.66 -3.12
N SER A 36 -32.89 -12.68 -2.61
CA SER A 36 -33.36 -11.57 -1.78
C SER A 36 -32.93 -11.83 -0.33
N TYR A 37 -32.45 -10.82 0.37
CA TYR A 37 -32.04 -10.95 1.76
C TYR A 37 -32.45 -9.73 2.59
N LYS A 38 -32.59 -9.93 3.89
CA LYS A 38 -32.83 -8.88 4.88
C LYS A 38 -31.87 -9.04 6.04
N THR A 39 -31.29 -7.94 6.50
CA THR A 39 -30.44 -7.91 7.70
C THR A 39 -31.02 -7.01 8.76
N PHE A 40 -30.96 -7.44 10.01
CA PHE A 40 -31.37 -6.62 11.16
C PHE A 40 -30.66 -7.07 12.43
N MET A 41 -30.57 -6.15 13.39
CA MET A 41 -29.95 -6.40 14.68
C MET A 41 -31.01 -6.75 15.72
N LEU A 42 -30.70 -7.70 16.60
CA LEU A 42 -31.42 -7.91 17.86
C LEU A 42 -30.49 -7.54 19.01
N THR A 43 -31.06 -6.98 20.08
CA THR A 43 -30.35 -6.65 21.32
C THR A 43 -30.71 -7.65 22.41
N LYS A 44 -29.87 -7.75 23.45
CA LYS A 44 -30.07 -8.63 24.62
C LYS A 44 -30.25 -10.13 24.28
N PRO A 45 -29.20 -10.88 23.86
CA PRO A 45 -27.84 -10.45 23.52
C PRO A 45 -27.76 -9.85 22.11
N GLU A 46 -26.64 -9.17 21.81
CA GLU A 46 -26.35 -8.62 20.47
C GLU A 46 -26.31 -9.75 19.43
N ARG A 47 -27.18 -9.66 18.43
CA ARG A 47 -27.25 -10.64 17.33
C ARG A 47 -27.47 -9.94 16.01
N LEU A 48 -26.79 -10.39 14.98
CA LEU A 48 -27.10 -10.05 13.60
C LEU A 48 -27.90 -11.18 12.97
N VAL A 49 -29.10 -10.87 12.50
CA VAL A 49 -29.94 -11.82 11.76
C VAL A 49 -29.85 -11.51 10.28
N VAL A 50 -29.63 -12.54 9.47
CA VAL A 50 -29.64 -12.50 8.01
C VAL A 50 -30.67 -13.51 7.52
N ASP A 51 -31.79 -13.01 7.02
CA ASP A 51 -32.82 -13.82 6.37
C ASP A 51 -32.53 -13.84 4.86
N ILE A 52 -32.42 -15.03 4.28
CA ILE A 52 -32.16 -15.26 2.86
C ILE A 52 -33.35 -16.00 2.26
N ALA A 53 -34.03 -15.39 1.30
CA ALA A 53 -35.24 -15.92 0.70
C ALA A 53 -34.92 -17.12 -0.20
N ASN A 54 -35.81 -18.13 -0.21
CA ASN A 54 -35.73 -19.32 -1.07
C ASN A 54 -34.35 -19.99 -1.05
N ALA A 55 -33.75 -20.15 0.14
CA ALA A 55 -32.38 -20.61 0.28
C ALA A 55 -32.26 -21.78 1.28
N GLN A 56 -31.23 -22.59 1.07
CA GLN A 56 -30.87 -23.70 1.95
C GLN A 56 -29.37 -23.72 2.24
N LEU A 57 -29.00 -24.17 3.44
CA LEU A 57 -27.60 -24.28 3.86
C LEU A 57 -27.06 -25.68 3.55
N LYS A 58 -26.01 -25.74 2.73
CA LYS A 58 -25.18 -26.95 2.54
C LYS A 58 -23.79 -26.80 3.18
N ALA A 59 -23.33 -25.56 3.37
CA ALA A 59 -22.04 -25.27 3.99
C ALA A 59 -21.94 -25.78 5.43
N ASP A 60 -20.79 -26.35 5.81
CA ASP A 60 -20.46 -26.61 7.20
C ASP A 60 -19.85 -25.35 7.84
N LEU A 61 -20.57 -24.75 8.79
CA LEU A 61 -20.16 -23.52 9.47
C LEU A 61 -19.37 -23.77 10.76
N ARG A 62 -19.28 -25.02 11.23
CA ARG A 62 -18.69 -25.37 12.54
C ARG A 62 -17.18 -25.12 12.60
N HIS A 63 -16.52 -25.07 11.45
CA HIS A 63 -15.07 -24.93 11.32
C HIS A 63 -14.62 -23.49 11.03
N LEU A 64 -15.53 -22.52 11.06
CA LEU A 64 -15.16 -21.11 10.90
C LEU A 64 -14.38 -20.62 12.12
N ASP A 65 -13.21 -20.02 11.88
CA ASP A 65 -12.42 -19.40 12.94
C ASP A 65 -12.92 -17.98 13.21
N PHE A 66 -13.55 -17.79 14.37
CA PHE A 66 -14.07 -16.50 14.80
C PHE A 66 -13.05 -15.63 15.55
N LYS A 67 -11.82 -16.10 15.74
CA LYS A 67 -10.80 -15.38 16.50
C LYS A 67 -10.53 -13.99 15.91
N GLY A 68 -10.62 -12.97 16.74
CA GLY A 68 -10.43 -11.57 16.33
C GLY A 68 -11.65 -10.93 15.66
N SER A 69 -12.76 -11.64 15.53
CA SER A 69 -14.03 -11.13 15.04
C SER A 69 -15.01 -10.81 16.19
N PRO A 70 -16.08 -10.02 15.96
CA PRO A 70 -17.14 -9.85 16.94
C PRO A 70 -18.06 -11.08 17.06
N VAL A 71 -17.96 -12.06 16.13
CA VAL A 71 -18.82 -13.25 16.09
C VAL A 71 -18.40 -14.24 17.17
N ILE A 72 -19.36 -14.73 17.95
CA ILE A 72 -19.17 -15.79 18.96
C ILE A 72 -19.57 -17.14 18.37
N SER A 73 -20.71 -17.18 17.68
CA SER A 73 -21.24 -18.37 17.04
C SER A 73 -22.16 -18.00 15.88
N ILE A 74 -22.40 -18.96 14.99
CA ILE A 74 -23.38 -18.84 13.92
C ILE A 74 -24.39 -19.97 14.07
N ARG A 75 -25.66 -19.61 14.11
CA ARG A 75 -26.81 -20.53 14.13
C ARG A 75 -27.59 -20.38 12.85
N THR A 76 -28.14 -21.48 12.36
CA THR A 76 -28.96 -21.47 11.15
C THR A 76 -30.22 -22.28 11.35
N GLY A 77 -31.27 -21.94 10.60
CA GLY A 77 -32.52 -22.69 10.63
C GLY A 77 -33.45 -22.28 9.50
N PRO A 78 -34.39 -23.17 9.11
CA PRO A 78 -35.41 -22.83 8.14
C PRO A 78 -36.34 -21.76 8.71
N ARG A 79 -36.77 -20.84 7.85
CA ARG A 79 -37.78 -19.83 8.14
C ARG A 79 -38.87 -19.94 7.07
N ASN A 80 -40.14 -19.94 7.49
CA ASN A 80 -41.28 -20.00 6.58
C ASN A 80 -41.20 -21.12 5.51
N LYS A 81 -40.66 -22.30 5.88
CA LYS A 81 -40.40 -23.49 5.04
C LYS A 81 -39.34 -23.33 3.92
N ASP A 82 -39.24 -22.15 3.30
CA ASP A 82 -38.39 -21.95 2.11
C ASP A 82 -37.21 -21.01 2.30
N ASP A 83 -37.21 -20.19 3.34
CA ASP A 83 -36.13 -19.25 3.63
C ASP A 83 -35.08 -19.88 4.56
N LEU A 84 -33.85 -19.40 4.44
CA LEU A 84 -32.78 -19.67 5.39
C LEU A 84 -32.61 -18.46 6.32
N ARG A 85 -32.72 -18.69 7.64
CA ARG A 85 -32.30 -17.71 8.64
C ARG A 85 -30.91 -18.06 9.15
N VAL A 86 -30.00 -17.10 9.11
CA VAL A 86 -28.68 -17.15 9.73
C VAL A 86 -28.65 -16.13 10.87
N VAL A 87 -28.25 -16.57 12.06
CA VAL A 87 -28.14 -15.73 13.26
C VAL A 87 -26.70 -15.79 13.75
N LEU A 88 -26.03 -14.64 13.75
CA LEU A 88 -24.71 -14.48 14.32
C LEU A 88 -24.88 -13.96 15.75
N ASP A 89 -24.43 -14.73 16.74
CA ASP A 89 -24.32 -14.25 18.12
C ASP A 89 -23.05 -13.41 18.24
N LEU A 90 -23.16 -12.19 18.76
CA LEU A 90 -22.08 -11.21 18.74
C LEU A 90 -21.64 -10.83 20.16
N SER A 91 -20.33 -10.66 20.33
CA SER A 91 -19.70 -10.17 21.56
C SER A 91 -19.87 -8.67 21.79
N ARG A 92 -20.24 -7.93 20.73
CA ARG A 92 -20.43 -6.48 20.76
C ARG A 92 -21.32 -6.02 19.61
N SER A 93 -21.89 -4.83 19.75
CA SER A 93 -22.78 -4.23 18.74
C SER A 93 -22.00 -3.79 17.50
N VAL A 94 -22.55 -4.10 16.32
CA VAL A 94 -21.95 -3.78 15.01
C VAL A 94 -22.93 -3.01 14.13
N SER A 95 -22.39 -2.37 13.10
CA SER A 95 -23.14 -1.82 11.96
C SER A 95 -22.94 -2.77 10.77
N PRO A 96 -23.95 -3.58 10.40
CA PRO A 96 -23.85 -4.49 9.27
C PRO A 96 -24.03 -3.74 7.94
N ASN A 97 -23.26 -4.13 6.93
CA ASN A 97 -23.47 -3.76 5.53
C ASN A 97 -23.46 -5.04 4.69
N ALA A 98 -24.60 -5.41 4.11
CA ALA A 98 -24.73 -6.65 3.34
C ALA A 98 -25.08 -6.35 1.88
N PHE A 99 -24.40 -7.03 0.96
CA PHE A 99 -24.51 -6.84 -0.49
C PHE A 99 -24.15 -8.13 -1.24
N GLN A 100 -24.59 -8.24 -2.49
CA GLN A 100 -24.27 -9.36 -3.36
C GLN A 100 -23.21 -9.00 -4.40
N LEU A 101 -22.44 -10.01 -4.78
CA LEU A 101 -21.53 -9.95 -5.90
C LEU A 101 -21.95 -10.99 -6.95
N PRO A 102 -22.13 -10.59 -8.23
CA PRO A 102 -22.39 -11.51 -9.31
C PRO A 102 -21.17 -12.42 -9.57
N PRO A 103 -21.35 -13.54 -10.28
CA PRO A 103 -20.27 -14.48 -10.58
C PRO A 103 -19.22 -13.81 -11.47
N ARG A 104 -17.93 -14.01 -11.16
CA ARG A 104 -16.79 -13.55 -11.97
C ARG A 104 -15.56 -14.44 -11.83
N GLY A 105 -14.99 -14.81 -12.98
CA GLY A 105 -13.81 -15.67 -13.05
C GLY A 105 -14.10 -17.03 -12.41
N GLN A 106 -13.29 -17.40 -11.41
CA GLN A 106 -13.46 -18.65 -10.67
C GLN A 106 -14.50 -18.57 -9.53
N TYR A 107 -15.06 -17.39 -9.25
CA TYR A 107 -15.99 -17.18 -8.14
C TYR A 107 -17.44 -17.12 -8.62
N GLY A 108 -18.32 -17.89 -7.96
CA GLY A 108 -19.77 -17.84 -8.18
C GLY A 108 -20.44 -16.60 -7.57
N HIS A 109 -21.78 -16.62 -7.47
CA HIS A 109 -22.52 -15.59 -6.75
C HIS A 109 -22.11 -15.60 -5.28
N ARG A 110 -22.01 -14.42 -4.66
CA ARG A 110 -21.58 -14.28 -3.25
C ARG A 110 -22.49 -13.30 -2.52
N LEU A 111 -22.90 -13.64 -1.30
CA LEU A 111 -23.50 -12.71 -0.35
C LEU A 111 -22.44 -12.32 0.68
N VAL A 112 -22.08 -11.03 0.69
CA VAL A 112 -21.04 -10.46 1.57
C VAL A 112 -21.71 -9.65 2.67
N ILE A 113 -21.24 -9.82 3.90
CA ILE A 113 -21.71 -9.11 5.08
C ILE A 113 -20.50 -8.53 5.82
N ASP A 114 -20.36 -7.20 5.77
CA ASP A 114 -19.36 -6.47 6.54
C ASP A 114 -19.95 -6.04 7.88
N MET A 115 -19.26 -6.37 8.97
CA MET A 115 -19.64 -6.00 10.33
C MET A 115 -18.60 -5.03 10.88
N ARG A 116 -18.95 -3.74 10.97
CA ARG A 116 -18.07 -2.71 11.57
C ARG A 116 -18.46 -2.46 13.02
N ASP A 117 -17.50 -2.26 13.90
CA ASP A 117 -17.80 -1.94 15.30
C ASP A 117 -18.47 -0.57 15.42
N LYS A 118 -19.63 -0.49 16.09
CA LYS A 118 -20.29 0.81 16.33
C LYS A 118 -19.47 1.74 17.23
N LYS A 119 -18.55 1.20 18.03
CA LYS A 119 -17.65 1.99 18.91
C LYS A 119 -16.33 2.39 18.25
N SER A 120 -15.95 1.83 17.09
CA SER A 120 -14.66 2.15 16.46
C SER A 120 -14.70 3.45 15.64
N SER A 121 -15.87 4.02 15.38
CA SER A 121 -16.00 5.31 14.68
C SER A 121 -15.48 6.51 15.50
N ASP A 122 -15.36 6.38 16.84
CA ASP A 122 -14.97 7.49 17.72
C ASP A 122 -13.53 7.43 18.25
N SER A 123 -12.84 6.29 18.16
CA SER A 123 -11.55 6.09 18.87
C SER A 123 -10.30 6.04 17.99
N GLN A 124 -10.42 6.21 16.67
CA GLN A 124 -9.26 6.43 15.80
C GLN A 124 -9.43 7.68 14.93
N ARG A 125 -9.68 8.82 15.57
CA ARG A 125 -9.07 10.07 15.07
C ARG A 125 -7.55 9.92 15.25
N LEU A 126 -6.89 9.23 14.33
CA LEU A 126 -5.48 9.48 14.07
C LEU A 126 -5.38 11.00 13.93
N ARG A 127 -4.74 11.65 14.91
CA ARG A 127 -4.50 13.08 14.88
C ARG A 127 -3.76 13.35 13.58
N VAL A 128 -4.48 13.88 12.58
CA VAL A 128 -3.88 14.58 11.46
C VAL A 128 -3.16 15.74 12.12
N LYS A 129 -1.84 15.58 12.33
CA LYS A 129 -1.01 16.73 12.62
C LYS A 129 -1.09 17.60 11.38
N LYS A 130 -1.91 18.63 11.48
CA LYS A 130 -1.91 19.77 10.57
C LYS A 130 -0.45 20.21 10.45
N THR A 131 0.06 20.24 9.23
CA THR A 131 1.39 20.69 8.88
C THR A 131 1.56 22.13 9.36
N VAL A 132 2.08 22.28 10.55
CA VAL A 132 2.85 23.47 10.90
C VAL A 132 4.27 23.06 10.57
N THR A 133 4.86 23.77 9.62
CA THR A 133 6.29 23.78 9.29
C THR A 133 7.07 24.22 10.53
N ASP A 134 7.10 23.37 11.54
CA ASP A 134 8.08 23.49 12.59
C ASP A 134 9.33 22.81 12.07
N HIS A 135 10.21 23.58 11.43
CA HIS A 135 11.52 23.11 10.97
C HIS A 135 12.41 22.57 12.11
N LYS A 136 11.96 22.63 13.39
CA LYS A 136 12.58 21.93 14.52
C LYS A 136 12.17 20.47 14.67
N SER A 137 11.06 20.06 14.06
CA SER A 137 10.65 18.66 14.02
C SER A 137 11.74 17.88 13.26
N ARG A 138 12.32 16.87 13.90
CA ARG A 138 13.23 15.89 13.28
C ARG A 138 12.49 14.59 13.09
N ARG A 139 11.33 14.65 12.42
CA ARG A 139 10.44 13.49 12.29
C ARG A 139 11.07 12.41 11.42
N ASP A 140 10.57 11.19 11.58
CA ASP A 140 10.90 10.10 10.67
C ASP A 140 10.22 10.25 9.31
N ILE A 141 10.89 9.79 8.26
CA ILE A 141 10.31 9.55 6.94
C ILE A 141 9.34 8.36 7.04
N VAL A 142 8.09 8.58 6.66
CA VAL A 142 7.03 7.59 6.76
C VAL A 142 6.90 6.83 5.44
N VAL A 143 7.31 5.57 5.45
CA VAL A 143 7.19 4.66 4.30
C VAL A 143 5.96 3.79 4.51
N PHE A 144 4.91 4.06 3.73
CA PHE A 144 3.69 3.27 3.74
C PHE A 144 3.84 2.11 2.76
N ILE A 145 3.67 0.89 3.25
CA ILE A 145 3.92 -0.35 2.52
C ILE A 145 2.60 -1.07 2.37
N ASP A 146 2.23 -1.35 1.13
CA ASP A 146 0.97 -1.98 0.80
C ASP A 146 1.19 -3.40 0.28
N PRO A 147 1.00 -4.45 1.11
CA PRO A 147 0.92 -5.80 0.57
C PRO A 147 -0.38 -5.97 -0.22
N GLY A 148 -0.25 -6.20 -1.54
CA GLY A 148 -1.37 -6.38 -2.46
C GLY A 148 -2.38 -7.45 -2.01
N HIS A 149 -3.63 -7.35 -2.47
CA HIS A 149 -4.70 -8.33 -2.23
C HIS A 149 -5.04 -8.50 -0.73
N GLY A 150 -5.52 -9.69 -0.31
CA GLY A 150 -5.84 -10.05 1.08
C GLY A 150 -7.29 -10.53 1.25
N GLY A 151 -7.55 -11.37 2.25
CA GLY A 151 -8.89 -11.90 2.52
C GLY A 151 -9.42 -12.72 1.33
N GLU A 152 -10.59 -12.33 0.81
CA GLU A 152 -11.22 -12.98 -0.37
C GLU A 152 -10.42 -12.84 -1.66
N ASP A 153 -9.54 -11.86 -1.76
CA ASP A 153 -8.67 -11.70 -2.92
C ASP A 153 -7.33 -12.42 -2.68
N PRO A 154 -7.07 -13.59 -3.29
CA PRO A 154 -5.80 -14.30 -3.16
C PRO A 154 -4.66 -13.66 -3.95
N GLY A 155 -4.97 -12.74 -4.88
CA GLY A 155 -4.09 -12.38 -5.99
C GLY A 155 -3.83 -13.57 -6.90
N ALA A 156 -2.70 -13.54 -7.60
CA ALA A 156 -2.27 -14.64 -8.43
C ALA A 156 -1.98 -15.92 -7.62
N ILE A 157 -2.27 -17.08 -8.23
CA ILE A 157 -2.05 -18.40 -7.64
C ILE A 157 -1.04 -19.16 -8.51
N GLY A 158 0.12 -19.48 -7.94
CA GLY A 158 1.15 -20.27 -8.62
C GLY A 158 0.77 -21.74 -8.75
N SER A 159 1.44 -22.46 -9.66
CA SER A 159 1.15 -23.87 -9.98
C SER A 159 1.23 -24.85 -8.79
N SER A 160 1.95 -24.48 -7.72
CA SER A 160 2.05 -25.24 -6.48
C SER A 160 1.07 -24.78 -5.38
N GLY A 161 0.06 -23.98 -5.73
CA GLY A 161 -0.95 -23.45 -4.82
C GLY A 161 -0.48 -22.27 -3.95
N VAL A 162 0.71 -21.72 -4.21
CA VAL A 162 1.21 -20.52 -3.53
C VAL A 162 0.34 -19.33 -3.92
N ARG A 163 -0.18 -18.61 -2.93
CA ARG A 163 -1.02 -17.43 -3.14
C ARG A 163 -0.20 -16.17 -2.97
N GLU A 164 -0.34 -15.25 -3.91
CA GLU A 164 0.33 -13.96 -3.92
C GLU A 164 0.11 -13.20 -2.60
N LYS A 165 -1.14 -13.08 -2.14
CA LYS A 165 -1.50 -12.35 -0.90
C LYS A 165 -0.66 -12.73 0.32
N SER A 166 -0.23 -13.99 0.41
CA SER A 166 0.57 -14.54 1.51
C SER A 166 2.05 -14.22 1.34
N VAL A 167 2.56 -14.32 0.12
CA VAL A 167 3.94 -13.97 -0.24
C VAL A 167 4.18 -12.49 0.00
N VAL A 168 3.32 -11.63 -0.55
CA VAL A 168 3.49 -10.18 -0.50
C VAL A 168 3.36 -9.63 0.91
N LEU A 169 2.45 -10.19 1.73
CA LEU A 169 2.37 -9.85 3.17
C LEU A 169 3.66 -10.24 3.91
N ALA A 170 4.23 -11.40 3.60
CA ALA A 170 5.47 -11.86 4.22
C ALA A 170 6.71 -11.03 3.81
N ILE A 171 6.73 -10.49 2.59
CA ILE A 171 7.76 -9.54 2.11
C ILE A 171 7.54 -8.18 2.75
N ALA A 172 6.32 -7.65 2.73
CA ALA A 172 5.97 -6.34 3.28
C ALA A 172 6.29 -6.24 4.78
N ARG A 173 6.01 -7.28 5.57
CA ARG A 173 6.41 -7.33 7.00
C ARG A 173 7.92 -7.24 7.20
N LYS A 174 8.71 -7.89 6.33
CA LYS A 174 10.18 -7.80 6.39
C LYS A 174 10.66 -6.40 5.99
N LEU A 175 10.07 -5.82 4.94
CA LEU A 175 10.36 -4.46 4.51
C LEU A 175 10.05 -3.46 5.63
N LYS A 176 8.86 -3.54 6.24
CA LYS A 176 8.46 -2.71 7.40
C LYS A 176 9.47 -2.81 8.54
N ALA A 177 9.86 -4.04 8.91
CA ALA A 177 10.83 -4.26 9.99
C ALA A 177 12.22 -3.71 9.64
N GLN A 178 12.66 -3.82 8.39
CA GLN A 178 13.95 -3.29 7.94
C GLN A 178 13.96 -1.76 7.82
N ILE A 179 12.87 -1.16 7.34
CA ILE A 179 12.69 0.30 7.29
C ILE A 179 12.64 0.87 8.70
N SER A 180 11.86 0.28 9.61
CA SER A 180 11.71 0.81 10.98
C SER A 180 12.97 0.66 11.84
N ARG A 181 14.00 -0.07 11.36
CA ARG A 181 15.33 -0.14 11.98
C ARG A 181 16.30 0.88 11.39
N GLN A 182 15.96 1.53 10.28
CA GLN A 182 16.76 2.58 9.68
C GLN A 182 16.52 3.88 10.46
N PRO A 183 17.56 4.50 11.05
CA PRO A 183 17.40 5.77 11.76
C PRO A 183 16.77 6.85 10.85
N GLY A 184 15.76 7.56 11.36
CA GLY A 184 15.03 8.58 10.61
C GLY A 184 13.90 8.03 9.72
N TYR A 185 13.50 6.75 9.86
CA TYR A 185 12.45 6.14 9.04
C TYR A 185 11.46 5.33 9.89
N ARG A 186 10.20 5.34 9.46
CA ARG A 186 9.09 4.59 10.05
C ARG A 186 8.34 3.81 8.97
N GLY A 187 8.25 2.49 9.11
CA GLY A 187 7.50 1.63 8.21
C GLY A 187 6.07 1.37 8.71
N VAL A 188 5.06 1.59 7.86
CA VAL A 188 3.64 1.35 8.16
C VAL A 188 3.04 0.43 7.12
N LEU A 189 2.09 -0.44 7.50
CA LEU A 189 1.41 -1.36 6.58
C LEU A 189 -0.04 -0.92 6.34
N THR A 190 -0.56 -1.07 5.11
CA THR A 190 -2.02 -0.97 4.85
C THR A 190 -2.79 -2.11 5.51
N ARG A 191 -2.19 -3.31 5.53
CA ARG A 191 -2.69 -4.48 6.28
C ARG A 191 -1.56 -5.27 6.92
N ASP A 192 -1.77 -5.71 8.15
CA ASP A 192 -0.87 -6.62 8.88
C ASP A 192 -1.54 -7.96 9.17
N GLY A 193 -2.55 -8.33 8.37
CA GLY A 193 -3.31 -9.56 8.46
C GLY A 193 -3.83 -10.00 7.10
N ASP A 194 -4.52 -11.16 7.08
CA ASP A 194 -5.15 -11.68 5.87
C ASP A 194 -6.59 -11.18 5.76
N TYR A 195 -6.74 -9.88 5.48
CA TYR A 195 -8.03 -9.25 5.21
C TYR A 195 -7.90 -8.32 4.00
N TYR A 196 -9.01 -8.09 3.32
CA TYR A 196 -9.04 -7.23 2.14
C TYR A 196 -9.06 -5.75 2.54
N VAL A 197 -8.37 -4.91 1.77
CA VAL A 197 -8.43 -3.45 1.85
C VAL A 197 -8.67 -2.93 0.43
N GLY A 198 -9.67 -2.06 0.25
CA GLY A 198 -10.01 -1.53 -1.08
C GLY A 198 -8.91 -0.67 -1.70
N LEU A 199 -8.79 -0.63 -3.02
CA LEU A 199 -7.67 0.03 -3.72
C LEU A 199 -7.57 1.53 -3.36
N ARG A 200 -8.69 2.25 -3.34
CA ARG A 200 -8.73 3.67 -2.91
C ARG A 200 -8.51 3.82 -1.40
N GLN A 201 -9.00 2.88 -0.60
CA GLN A 201 -8.79 2.91 0.85
C GLN A 201 -7.30 2.79 1.21
N ARG A 202 -6.51 2.03 0.44
CA ARG A 202 -5.06 1.88 0.65
C ARG A 202 -4.33 3.23 0.54
N THR A 203 -4.63 4.03 -0.49
CA THR A 203 -4.03 5.36 -0.66
C THR A 203 -4.55 6.37 0.35
N GLU A 204 -5.82 6.29 0.74
CA GLU A 204 -6.35 7.11 1.85
C GLU A 204 -5.67 6.82 3.18
N LEU A 205 -5.41 5.56 3.50
CA LEU A 205 -4.68 5.16 4.72
C LEU A 205 -3.27 5.77 4.72
N ALA A 206 -2.59 5.74 3.57
CA ALA A 206 -1.27 6.34 3.42
C ALA A 206 -1.29 7.86 3.65
N ARG A 207 -2.26 8.55 3.03
CA ARG A 207 -2.47 10.00 3.22
C ARG A 207 -2.76 10.37 4.67
N LYS A 208 -3.72 9.69 5.30
CA LYS A 208 -4.08 9.90 6.72
C LYS A 208 -2.91 9.56 7.65
N GLY A 209 -2.05 8.61 7.25
CA GLY A 209 -0.85 8.22 7.97
C GLY A 209 0.36 9.15 7.81
N GLY A 210 0.25 10.20 6.99
CA GLY A 210 1.33 11.15 6.70
C GLY A 210 2.48 10.52 5.93
N ALA A 211 2.18 9.64 4.97
CA ALA A 211 3.19 8.95 4.16
C ALA A 211 4.00 9.92 3.30
N ASP A 212 5.33 9.79 3.34
CA ASP A 212 6.25 10.46 2.41
C ASP A 212 6.46 9.64 1.13
N ILE A 213 6.15 8.34 1.18
CA ILE A 213 6.12 7.44 0.03
C ILE A 213 5.12 6.30 0.26
N PHE A 214 4.48 5.86 -0.81
CA PHE A 214 3.65 4.66 -0.87
C PHE A 214 4.31 3.59 -1.76
N VAL A 215 4.43 2.37 -1.24
CA VAL A 215 5.07 1.24 -1.93
C VAL A 215 4.12 0.06 -1.92
N SER A 216 3.46 -0.21 -3.05
CA SER A 216 2.70 -1.44 -3.24
C SER A 216 3.62 -2.60 -3.58
N VAL A 217 3.44 -3.74 -2.93
CA VAL A 217 4.25 -4.95 -3.09
C VAL A 217 3.37 -6.05 -3.66
N HIS A 218 3.75 -6.55 -4.84
CA HIS A 218 3.05 -7.58 -5.61
C HIS A 218 4.00 -8.71 -6.03
N ALA A 219 3.42 -9.82 -6.47
CA ALA A 219 4.10 -10.97 -7.04
C ALA A 219 3.16 -11.64 -8.07
N ASP A 220 2.87 -10.90 -9.15
CA ASP A 220 1.79 -11.20 -10.09
C ASP A 220 2.03 -12.48 -10.91
N ALA A 221 1.05 -12.90 -11.69
CA ALA A 221 1.14 -13.91 -12.73
C ALA A 221 1.10 -13.27 -14.11
N PHE A 222 1.77 -13.88 -15.08
CA PHE A 222 1.58 -13.58 -16.49
C PHE A 222 1.06 -14.81 -17.23
N HIS A 223 0.28 -14.60 -18.29
CA HIS A 223 -0.31 -15.67 -19.11
C HIS A 223 0.74 -16.60 -19.73
N LYS A 224 1.96 -16.09 -19.99
CA LYS A 224 3.13 -16.91 -20.34
C LYS A 224 3.90 -17.28 -19.06
N PRO A 225 4.01 -18.57 -18.71
CA PRO A 225 4.72 -19.02 -17.51
C PRO A 225 6.23 -18.77 -17.55
N GLY A 226 6.77 -18.37 -18.71
CA GLY A 226 8.18 -17.97 -18.88
C GLY A 226 8.52 -16.56 -18.37
N ALA A 227 7.53 -15.71 -18.04
CA ALA A 227 7.79 -14.41 -17.44
C ALA A 227 8.50 -14.59 -16.09
N LYS A 228 9.56 -13.81 -15.84
CA LYS A 228 10.40 -13.91 -14.64
C LYS A 228 11.07 -12.57 -14.35
N GLY A 229 11.56 -12.42 -13.12
CA GLY A 229 12.30 -11.25 -12.69
C GLY A 229 11.40 -10.16 -12.13
N ALA A 230 12.02 -9.24 -11.40
CA ALA A 230 11.30 -8.15 -10.74
C ALA A 230 11.08 -6.96 -11.68
N SER A 231 10.06 -6.16 -11.39
CA SER A 231 9.73 -4.92 -12.09
C SER A 231 9.25 -3.85 -11.12
N VAL A 232 9.35 -2.58 -11.54
CA VAL A 232 8.83 -1.44 -10.78
C VAL A 232 7.96 -0.60 -11.70
N PHE A 233 6.79 -0.19 -11.20
CA PHE A 233 5.79 0.58 -11.92
C PHE A 233 5.49 1.89 -11.19
N ALA A 234 5.15 2.92 -11.96
CA ALA A 234 4.56 4.17 -11.48
C ALA A 234 3.24 4.45 -12.22
N LEU A 235 2.48 5.46 -11.78
CA LEU A 235 1.24 5.85 -12.44
C LEU A 235 1.49 6.36 -13.87
N SER A 236 0.54 6.10 -14.77
CA SER A 236 0.36 6.87 -16.00
C SER A 236 -1.12 7.25 -16.18
N GLU A 237 -1.36 8.50 -16.58
CA GLU A 237 -2.68 9.01 -16.91
C GLU A 237 -2.98 8.97 -18.41
N ARG A 238 -1.95 8.80 -19.26
CA ARG A 238 -2.05 8.92 -20.73
C ARG A 238 -1.82 7.61 -21.48
N GLY A 239 -1.78 6.48 -20.77
CA GLY A 239 -1.61 5.15 -21.34
C GLY A 239 -0.40 4.39 -20.80
N ALA A 240 -0.39 3.08 -21.00
CA ALA A 240 0.67 2.22 -20.48
C ALA A 240 1.94 2.26 -21.34
N THR A 241 3.12 2.11 -20.73
CA THR A 241 4.42 2.07 -21.42
C THR A 241 4.66 0.77 -22.19
N SER A 242 3.91 -0.28 -21.87
CA SER A 242 3.93 -1.55 -22.58
C SER A 242 2.61 -2.30 -22.41
N GLU A 243 2.35 -3.26 -23.29
CA GLU A 243 1.18 -4.14 -23.16
C GLU A 243 1.22 -5.00 -21.91
N THR A 244 2.41 -5.38 -21.45
CA THR A 244 2.58 -6.03 -20.13
C THR A 244 2.09 -5.11 -19.02
N ALA A 245 2.51 -3.84 -19.00
CA ALA A 245 2.07 -2.88 -17.99
C ALA A 245 0.56 -2.60 -18.06
N ARG A 246 -0.01 -2.51 -19.27
CA ARG A 246 -1.46 -2.35 -19.49
C ARG A 246 -2.24 -3.52 -18.88
N TRP A 247 -1.80 -4.74 -19.20
CA TRP A 247 -2.45 -5.96 -18.74
C TRP A 247 -2.37 -6.09 -17.21
N LEU A 248 -1.20 -5.79 -16.63
CA LEU A 248 -0.97 -5.81 -15.18
C LEU A 248 -1.92 -4.85 -14.47
N ALA A 249 -1.96 -3.59 -14.91
CA ALA A 249 -2.86 -2.59 -14.33
C ALA A 249 -4.34 -3.01 -14.45
N ALA A 250 -4.73 -3.60 -15.58
CA ALA A 250 -6.08 -4.12 -15.73
C ALA A 250 -6.37 -5.32 -14.81
N SER A 251 -5.39 -6.18 -14.52
CA SER A 251 -5.51 -7.26 -13.54
C SER A 251 -5.68 -6.72 -12.13
N GLU A 252 -4.75 -5.87 -11.70
CA GLU A 252 -4.71 -5.32 -10.34
C GLU A 252 -5.91 -4.44 -10.02
N ASN A 253 -6.41 -3.68 -11.00
CA ASN A 253 -7.60 -2.84 -10.81
C ASN A 253 -8.89 -3.65 -10.59
N ARG A 254 -8.89 -4.97 -10.86
CA ARG A 254 -10.05 -5.84 -10.59
C ARG A 254 -10.07 -6.36 -9.16
N ALA A 255 -9.04 -6.08 -8.35
CA ALA A 255 -8.97 -6.53 -6.96
C ALA A 255 -10.21 -6.11 -6.14
N ASP A 256 -10.74 -4.89 -6.33
CA ASP A 256 -11.94 -4.41 -5.59
C ASP A 256 -13.18 -5.28 -5.89
N LEU A 257 -13.30 -5.78 -7.13
CA LEU A 257 -14.41 -6.66 -7.54
C LEU A 257 -14.27 -8.06 -6.92
N VAL A 258 -13.04 -8.56 -6.81
CA VAL A 258 -12.75 -9.87 -6.20
C VAL A 258 -12.91 -9.78 -4.69
N GLY A 259 -12.27 -8.79 -4.07
CA GLY A 259 -12.31 -8.51 -2.65
C GLY A 259 -13.73 -8.22 -2.16
N GLY A 260 -14.60 -7.69 -3.02
CA GLY A 260 -16.01 -7.48 -2.72
C GLY A 260 -16.26 -6.11 -2.10
N VAL A 261 -15.80 -5.05 -2.75
CA VAL A 261 -16.20 -3.68 -2.40
C VAL A 261 -17.51 -3.41 -3.13
N ALA A 262 -18.62 -3.30 -2.40
CA ALA A 262 -19.91 -2.87 -2.96
C ALA A 262 -19.72 -1.55 -3.70
N GLY A 263 -20.38 -1.38 -4.84
CA GLY A 263 -20.23 -0.26 -5.76
C GLY A 263 -20.30 1.12 -5.10
N LEU A 264 -19.17 1.55 -4.52
CA LEU A 264 -18.82 2.94 -4.44
C LEU A 264 -18.78 3.38 -5.90
N SER A 265 -19.77 4.18 -6.27
CA SER A 265 -19.94 4.68 -7.62
C SER A 265 -18.57 5.06 -8.18
N LEU A 266 -18.29 4.60 -9.39
CA LEU A 266 -17.18 5.12 -10.21
C LEU A 266 -17.40 6.60 -10.53
N GLU A 267 -18.56 7.17 -10.16
CA GLU A 267 -18.82 8.60 -10.15
C GLU A 267 -18.04 9.25 -9.02
N GLY A 268 -16.90 9.79 -9.44
CA GLY A 268 -16.02 10.61 -8.62
C GLY A 268 -16.80 11.68 -7.87
N ARG A 269 -16.66 11.64 -6.55
CA ARG A 269 -16.63 12.88 -5.78
C ARG A 269 -15.20 13.44 -5.84
N ASP A 270 -14.74 13.68 -7.06
CA ASP A 270 -13.70 14.67 -7.30
C ASP A 270 -14.42 16.02 -7.19
N THR A 271 -14.56 16.54 -5.97
CA THR A 271 -14.81 17.97 -5.80
C THR A 271 -13.55 18.69 -6.24
N VAL A 272 -13.40 18.87 -7.56
CA VAL A 272 -12.33 19.64 -8.20
C VAL A 272 -12.64 21.12 -7.95
N LEU A 273 -12.16 21.62 -6.82
CA LEU A 273 -12.00 23.05 -6.59
C LEU A 273 -10.55 23.29 -6.14
N ALA A 274 -9.64 23.08 -7.10
CA ALA A 274 -8.29 23.67 -7.24
C ALA A 274 -7.50 23.01 -8.41
N GLY A 275 -8.04 23.04 -9.65
CA GLY A 275 -7.52 22.25 -10.78
C GLY A 275 -6.00 22.36 -11.05
N VAL A 276 -5.47 23.58 -11.15
CA VAL A 276 -4.04 23.79 -11.47
C VAL A 276 -3.11 23.31 -10.35
N LEU A 277 -3.44 23.59 -9.08
CA LEU A 277 -2.61 23.16 -7.96
C LEU A 277 -2.60 21.63 -7.83
N LEU A 278 -3.75 21.00 -8.06
CA LEU A 278 -3.87 19.54 -8.04
C LEU A 278 -3.03 18.90 -9.17
N ASP A 279 -3.07 19.46 -10.38
CA ASP A 279 -2.28 18.98 -11.53
C ASP A 279 -0.77 19.14 -11.29
N LEU A 280 -0.35 20.25 -10.71
CA LEU A 280 1.05 20.48 -10.32
C LEU A 280 1.52 19.48 -9.26
N LEU A 281 0.70 19.22 -8.25
CA LEU A 281 0.98 18.22 -7.22
C LEU A 281 1.07 16.81 -7.83
N MET A 282 0.10 16.41 -8.66
CA MET A 282 0.12 15.14 -9.38
C MET A 282 1.39 14.99 -10.23
N THR A 283 1.76 16.04 -10.97
CA THR A 283 2.98 16.04 -11.80
C THR A 283 4.24 15.88 -10.97
N ALA A 284 4.35 16.61 -9.86
CA ALA A 284 5.48 16.51 -8.93
C ALA A 284 5.55 15.13 -8.27
N SER A 285 4.42 14.60 -7.81
CA SER A 285 4.27 13.26 -7.23
C SER A 285 4.68 12.18 -8.24
N LEU A 286 4.24 12.28 -9.50
CA LEU A 286 4.62 11.35 -10.55
C LEU A 286 6.12 11.40 -10.86
N LYS A 287 6.72 12.59 -10.97
CA LYS A 287 8.16 12.75 -11.14
C LYS A 287 8.93 12.07 -10.00
N ALA A 288 8.55 12.36 -8.76
CA ALA A 288 9.13 11.74 -7.57
C ALA A 288 8.96 10.20 -7.58
N SER A 289 7.79 9.70 -7.99
CA SER A 289 7.50 8.26 -8.14
C SER A 289 8.42 7.58 -9.14
N LEU A 290 8.66 8.22 -10.29
CA LEU A 290 9.61 7.70 -11.29
C LEU A 290 11.04 7.72 -10.76
N ASP A 291 11.45 8.78 -10.07
CA ASP A 291 12.80 8.92 -9.54
C ASP A 291 13.08 7.87 -8.44
N VAL A 292 12.19 7.70 -7.47
CA VAL A 292 12.34 6.64 -6.45
C VAL A 292 12.19 5.25 -7.06
N GLY A 293 11.30 5.09 -8.04
CA GLY A 293 11.14 3.84 -8.78
C GLY A 293 12.44 3.39 -9.46
N ARG A 294 13.20 4.32 -10.05
CA ARG A 294 14.52 4.01 -10.67
C ARG A 294 15.54 3.56 -9.62
N GLU A 295 15.58 4.21 -8.46
CA GLU A 295 16.49 3.82 -7.38
C GLU A 295 16.15 2.45 -6.77
N VAL A 296 14.86 2.15 -6.64
CA VAL A 296 14.36 0.83 -6.21
C VAL A 296 14.69 -0.23 -7.27
N LEU A 297 14.39 0.03 -8.54
CA LEU A 297 14.67 -0.91 -9.64
C LEU A 297 16.17 -1.24 -9.73
N GLY A 298 17.02 -0.22 -9.65
CA GLY A 298 18.49 -0.40 -9.65
C GLY A 298 19.02 -1.13 -8.41
N SER A 299 18.33 -1.06 -7.28
CA SER A 299 18.70 -1.81 -6.07
C SER A 299 18.20 -3.26 -6.11
N VAL A 300 17.06 -3.50 -6.75
CA VAL A 300 16.43 -4.83 -6.91
C VAL A 300 17.17 -5.70 -7.93
N SER A 301 17.79 -5.09 -8.96
CA SER A 301 18.61 -5.82 -9.94
C SER A 301 19.80 -6.57 -9.31
N SER A 302 20.23 -6.18 -8.09
CA SER A 302 21.29 -6.87 -7.36
C SER A 302 20.84 -8.18 -6.70
N VAL A 303 19.53 -8.48 -6.69
CA VAL A 303 18.95 -9.67 -6.06
C VAL A 303 18.60 -10.75 -7.09
N GLY A 304 18.27 -10.34 -8.31
CA GLY A 304 17.89 -11.22 -9.40
C GLY A 304 17.69 -10.47 -10.71
N GLU A 305 17.26 -11.22 -11.73
CA GLU A 305 16.97 -10.66 -13.05
C GLU A 305 15.81 -9.66 -12.98
N LEU A 306 15.87 -8.62 -13.79
CA LEU A 306 14.76 -7.68 -13.98
C LEU A 306 13.93 -8.12 -15.18
N HIS A 307 12.61 -8.10 -15.04
CA HIS A 307 11.71 -8.31 -16.18
C HIS A 307 11.77 -7.11 -17.14
N LYS A 308 11.87 -5.89 -16.60
CA LYS A 308 12.07 -4.65 -17.36
C LYS A 308 13.24 -3.86 -16.78
N LYS A 309 14.11 -3.34 -17.66
CA LYS A 309 15.30 -2.56 -17.27
C LYS A 309 14.97 -1.11 -16.88
N LYS A 310 13.73 -0.68 -17.08
CA LYS A 310 13.23 0.67 -16.79
C LYS A 310 11.97 0.58 -15.95
N VAL A 311 11.66 1.67 -15.23
CA VAL A 311 10.37 1.83 -14.56
C VAL A 311 9.29 1.90 -15.63
N GLU A 312 8.30 1.04 -15.54
CA GLU A 312 7.14 1.03 -16.42
C GLU A 312 6.03 1.93 -15.84
N GLN A 313 5.06 2.30 -16.64
CA GLN A 313 3.91 3.07 -16.17
C GLN A 313 2.61 2.52 -16.74
N ALA A 314 1.55 2.56 -15.94
CA ALA A 314 0.19 2.23 -16.36
C ALA A 314 -0.84 2.81 -15.37
N GLY A 315 -2.13 2.69 -15.69
CA GLY A 315 -3.23 3.27 -14.91
C GLY A 315 -3.61 2.47 -13.67
N PHE A 316 -2.67 2.17 -12.76
CA PHE A 316 -2.95 1.49 -11.50
C PHE A 316 -3.76 2.39 -10.55
N VAL A 317 -4.94 1.94 -10.11
CA VAL A 317 -5.79 2.70 -9.19
C VAL A 317 -5.10 2.92 -7.84
N VAL A 318 -4.35 1.93 -7.35
CA VAL A 318 -3.63 2.00 -6.07
C VAL A 318 -2.47 3.02 -6.08
N LEU A 319 -2.04 3.48 -7.26
CA LEU A 319 -0.97 4.49 -7.40
C LEU A 319 -1.51 5.90 -7.63
N LYS A 320 -2.84 6.08 -7.70
CA LYS A 320 -3.47 7.38 -7.88
C LYS A 320 -3.45 8.17 -6.57
N SER A 321 -2.41 8.99 -6.38
CA SER A 321 -2.30 9.92 -5.26
C SER A 321 -1.68 11.26 -5.68
N PRO A 322 -2.37 12.40 -5.48
CA PRO A 322 -1.86 13.73 -5.86
C PRO A 322 -0.58 14.18 -5.19
N ASP A 323 -0.30 13.73 -3.98
CA ASP A 323 0.70 14.34 -3.09
C ASP A 323 1.62 13.31 -2.44
N ILE A 324 1.49 12.03 -2.78
CA ILE A 324 2.33 10.95 -2.25
C ILE A 324 2.99 10.22 -3.42
N PRO A 325 4.33 10.28 -3.54
CA PRO A 325 5.07 9.46 -4.48
C PRO A 325 4.71 7.98 -4.28
N SER A 326 4.24 7.33 -5.33
CA SER A 326 3.63 6.00 -5.26
C SER A 326 4.22 5.08 -6.32
N ILE A 327 4.75 3.94 -5.88
CA ILE A 327 5.29 2.89 -6.77
C ILE A 327 4.65 1.54 -6.48
N LEU A 328 4.57 0.70 -7.49
CA LEU A 328 4.24 -0.72 -7.37
C LEU A 328 5.48 -1.55 -7.72
N VAL A 329 5.86 -2.47 -6.85
CA VAL A 329 7.01 -3.36 -7.01
C VAL A 329 6.51 -4.78 -7.23
N GLU A 330 6.69 -5.27 -8.45
CA GLU A 330 6.54 -6.69 -8.77
C GLU A 330 7.80 -7.43 -8.34
N THR A 331 7.69 -8.23 -7.30
CA THR A 331 8.83 -8.93 -6.72
C THR A 331 9.25 -10.17 -7.52
N GLY A 332 8.41 -10.63 -8.44
CA GLY A 332 8.64 -11.76 -9.34
C GLY A 332 7.30 -12.36 -9.78
N PHE A 333 7.33 -13.28 -10.73
CA PHE A 333 6.10 -13.84 -11.29
C PHE A 333 5.71 -15.17 -10.63
N ILE A 334 4.63 -15.21 -9.86
CA ILE A 334 4.19 -16.44 -9.17
C ILE A 334 3.70 -17.54 -10.13
N SER A 335 3.33 -17.18 -11.36
CA SER A 335 3.00 -18.16 -12.42
C SER A 335 4.22 -18.94 -12.91
N ASN A 336 5.43 -18.41 -12.72
CA ASN A 336 6.66 -19.11 -13.04
C ASN A 336 7.06 -20.05 -11.89
N PRO A 337 7.16 -21.38 -12.10
CA PRO A 337 7.44 -22.32 -11.01
C PRO A 337 8.76 -22.10 -10.27
N VAL A 338 9.78 -21.57 -10.95
CA VAL A 338 11.09 -21.26 -10.35
C VAL A 338 10.97 -20.04 -9.45
N GLU A 339 10.32 -18.98 -9.94
CA GLU A 339 10.08 -17.75 -9.17
C GLU A 339 9.15 -18.02 -7.99
N ALA A 340 8.09 -18.82 -8.16
CA ALA A 340 7.19 -19.23 -7.06
C ALA A 340 7.95 -19.89 -5.90
N ARG A 341 8.91 -20.78 -6.19
CA ARG A 341 9.78 -21.39 -5.18
C ARG A 341 10.68 -20.35 -4.49
N ARG A 342 11.23 -19.40 -5.24
CA ARG A 342 12.04 -18.29 -4.70
C ARG A 342 11.20 -17.38 -3.81
N LEU A 343 10.02 -16.97 -4.26
CA LEU A 343 9.07 -16.12 -3.54
C LEU A 343 8.62 -16.73 -2.20
N LYS A 344 8.55 -18.07 -2.11
CA LYS A 344 8.28 -18.79 -0.85
C LYS A 344 9.47 -18.79 0.12
N SER A 345 10.70 -18.59 -0.37
CA SER A 345 11.91 -18.63 0.46
C SER A 345 12.04 -17.41 1.36
N LYS A 346 12.14 -17.62 2.68
CA LYS A 346 12.40 -16.56 3.67
C LYS A 346 13.68 -15.77 3.36
N ARG A 347 14.70 -16.43 2.79
CA ARG A 347 15.97 -15.79 2.39
C ARG A 347 15.73 -14.78 1.27
N TYR A 348 15.06 -15.21 0.20
CA TYR A 348 14.74 -14.34 -0.93
C TYR A 348 13.86 -13.17 -0.50
N GLN A 349 12.80 -13.44 0.28
CA GLN A 349 11.93 -12.39 0.82
C GLN A 349 12.70 -11.34 1.63
N LYS A 350 13.72 -11.75 2.41
CA LYS A 350 14.59 -10.81 3.16
C LYS A 350 15.52 -10.02 2.23
N GLN A 351 16.04 -10.64 1.17
CA GLN A 351 16.92 -10.00 0.19
C GLN A 351 16.17 -8.96 -0.63
N ILE A 352 15.00 -9.29 -1.17
CA ILE A 352 14.18 -8.39 -1.98
C ILE A 352 13.65 -7.22 -1.15
N ALA A 353 13.16 -7.47 0.08
CA ALA A 353 12.81 -6.40 1.01
C ALA A 353 14.00 -5.47 1.29
N GLY A 354 15.19 -6.05 1.47
CA GLY A 354 16.42 -5.27 1.70
C GLY A 354 16.81 -4.42 0.50
N ALA A 355 16.57 -4.91 -0.72
CA ALA A 355 16.80 -4.15 -1.96
C ALA A 355 15.83 -2.99 -2.12
N ILE A 356 14.53 -3.21 -1.87
CA ILE A 356 13.53 -2.15 -1.87
C ILE A 356 13.90 -1.08 -0.85
N LYS A 357 14.27 -1.48 0.38
CA LYS A 357 14.77 -0.56 1.43
C LYS A 357 15.95 0.28 0.94
N ARG A 358 16.96 -0.35 0.32
CA ARG A 358 18.15 0.36 -0.18
C ARG A 358 17.79 1.41 -1.23
N GLY A 359 16.89 1.10 -2.15
CA GLY A 359 16.43 2.05 -3.17
C GLY A 359 15.71 3.25 -2.56
N ILE A 360 14.79 3.01 -1.63
CA ILE A 360 14.06 4.06 -0.89
C ILE A 360 15.04 4.97 -0.13
N VAL A 361 15.96 4.38 0.64
CA VAL A 361 16.96 5.14 1.39
C VAL A 361 17.87 5.95 0.45
N LYS A 362 18.30 5.37 -0.68
CA LYS A 362 19.14 6.07 -1.66
C LYS A 362 18.42 7.28 -2.29
N TYR A 363 17.13 7.15 -2.57
CA TYR A 363 16.29 8.25 -3.05
C TYR A 363 16.18 9.37 -2.01
N PHE A 364 15.81 9.05 -0.77
CA PHE A 364 15.60 10.06 0.27
C PHE A 364 16.90 10.68 0.79
N ASN A 365 18.04 9.99 0.71
CA ASN A 365 19.35 10.60 0.97
C ASN A 365 19.68 11.74 -0.01
N ARG A 366 19.06 11.76 -1.19
CA ARG A 366 19.22 12.82 -2.20
C ARG A 366 18.09 13.83 -2.17
N ASN A 367 16.91 13.41 -1.73
CA ASN A 367 15.67 14.20 -1.74
C ASN A 367 14.98 14.10 -0.37
N PRO A 368 15.62 14.51 0.74
CA PRO A 368 14.99 14.38 2.05
C PRO A 368 13.78 15.31 2.14
N PRO A 369 12.61 14.84 2.63
CA PRO A 369 11.48 15.71 2.85
C PRO A 369 11.83 16.76 3.91
N PRO A 370 11.30 18.00 3.80
CA PRO A 370 11.44 19.00 4.85
C PRO A 370 10.98 18.47 6.22
N ASP A 371 11.56 19.00 7.27
CA ASP A 371 11.22 18.71 8.67
C ASP A 371 11.50 17.27 9.11
N THR A 372 12.33 16.55 8.34
CA THR A 372 12.78 15.19 8.69
C THR A 372 14.14 15.21 9.35
N LEU A 373 14.45 14.17 10.14
CA LEU A 373 15.78 13.96 10.69
C LEU A 373 16.86 13.99 9.60
N LEU A 374 16.57 13.40 8.44
CA LEU A 374 17.50 13.31 7.32
C LEU A 374 17.78 14.69 6.70
N ALA A 375 16.75 15.51 6.50
CA ALA A 375 16.92 16.89 6.01
C ALA A 375 17.77 17.71 6.98
N TRP A 376 17.51 17.63 8.29
CA TRP A 376 18.30 18.30 9.31
C TRP A 376 19.76 17.83 9.31
N GLN A 377 20.01 16.51 9.22
CA GLN A 377 21.37 15.97 9.14
C GLN A 377 22.12 16.48 7.90
N GLN A 378 21.46 16.54 6.76
CA GLN A 378 22.05 17.07 5.52
C GLN A 378 22.33 18.56 5.61
N GLU A 379 21.44 19.35 6.22
CA GLU A 379 21.65 20.77 6.46
C GLU A 379 22.84 21.00 7.40
N VAL A 380 22.92 20.27 8.52
CA VAL A 380 24.05 20.34 9.47
C VAL A 380 25.37 19.91 8.81
N ALA A 381 25.35 18.82 8.04
CA ALA A 381 26.53 18.36 7.31
C ALA A 381 26.99 19.39 6.28
N THR A 382 26.05 20.05 5.60
CA THR A 382 26.33 21.12 4.63
C THR A 382 26.91 22.36 5.32
N ARG A 383 26.33 22.78 6.44
CA ARG A 383 26.86 23.89 7.28
C ARG A 383 28.23 23.59 7.90
N SER A 384 28.54 22.32 8.11
CA SER A 384 29.83 21.86 8.65
C SER A 384 30.83 21.47 7.54
N ALA A 385 30.43 21.56 6.26
CA ALA A 385 31.28 21.15 5.15
C ALA A 385 32.44 22.14 4.99
N VAL A 386 33.63 21.61 4.72
CA VAL A 386 34.85 22.37 4.53
C VAL A 386 35.36 22.14 3.11
N VAL A 387 35.38 23.19 2.30
CA VAL A 387 35.87 23.12 0.91
C VAL A 387 37.36 23.43 0.90
N ARG A 388 38.17 22.58 0.25
CA ARG A 388 39.57 22.91 -0.03
C ARG A 388 39.64 23.76 -1.29
N TYR A 389 40.25 24.92 -1.20
CA TYR A 389 40.36 25.88 -2.30
C TYR A 389 41.81 26.29 -2.50
N LYS A 390 42.30 26.23 -3.74
CA LYS A 390 43.65 26.64 -4.12
C LYS A 390 43.62 28.09 -4.58
N ILE A 391 44.31 28.97 -3.85
CA ILE A 391 44.39 30.40 -4.12
C ILE A 391 44.94 30.66 -5.53
N LYS A 392 44.23 31.51 -6.28
CA LYS A 392 44.58 31.95 -7.62
C LYS A 392 45.07 33.40 -7.61
N ARG A 393 45.65 33.83 -8.73
CA ARG A 393 46.07 35.21 -8.92
C ARG A 393 44.84 36.12 -8.89
N GLY A 394 44.84 37.11 -7.99
CA GLY A 394 43.75 38.07 -7.81
C GLY A 394 42.82 37.78 -6.62
N ASP A 395 42.92 36.59 -6.01
CA ASP A 395 42.04 36.24 -4.91
C ASP A 395 42.35 37.04 -3.63
N THR A 396 41.29 37.46 -2.94
CA THR A 396 41.36 37.98 -1.57
C THR A 396 40.52 37.14 -0.61
N LEU A 397 40.91 37.06 0.67
CA LEU A 397 40.10 36.34 1.66
C LEU A 397 38.68 36.91 1.81
N SER A 398 38.51 38.22 1.63
CA SER A 398 37.21 38.88 1.71
C SER A 398 36.26 38.46 0.59
N GLU A 399 36.77 38.36 -0.64
CA GLU A 399 35.98 37.87 -1.78
C GLU A 399 35.66 36.39 -1.64
N ILE A 400 36.65 35.58 -1.28
CA ILE A 400 36.45 34.15 -1.02
C ILE A 400 35.40 33.94 0.08
N ALA A 401 35.47 34.71 1.17
CA ALA A 401 34.47 34.64 2.25
C ALA A 401 33.07 34.97 1.75
N ARG A 402 32.92 36.06 0.99
CA ARG A 402 31.63 36.52 0.43
C ARG A 402 31.03 35.49 -0.52
N GLU A 403 31.82 34.96 -1.45
CA GLU A 403 31.38 33.96 -2.44
C GLU A 403 30.90 32.67 -1.78
N ASN A 404 31.56 32.28 -0.69
CA ASN A 404 31.24 31.06 0.07
C ASN A 404 30.30 31.33 1.26
N ARG A 405 29.71 32.53 1.34
CA ARG A 405 28.77 32.97 2.40
C ARG A 405 29.31 32.80 3.84
N THR A 406 30.62 32.81 4.02
CA THR A 406 31.31 32.68 5.33
C THR A 406 31.98 33.99 5.72
N THR A 407 32.77 34.01 6.80
CA THR A 407 33.50 35.23 7.22
C THR A 407 35.01 35.03 7.11
N VAL A 408 35.73 36.13 6.86
CA VAL A 408 37.21 36.14 6.84
C VAL A 408 37.79 35.59 8.14
N SER A 409 37.20 35.97 9.29
CA SER A 409 37.61 35.46 10.60
C SER A 409 37.48 33.94 10.70
N ARG A 410 36.39 33.38 10.18
CA ARG A 410 36.13 31.93 10.23
C ARG A 410 37.07 31.16 9.31
N ILE A 411 37.34 31.66 8.11
CA ILE A 411 38.38 31.10 7.21
C ILE A 411 39.75 31.14 7.90
N ARG A 412 40.10 32.28 8.51
CA ARG A 412 41.40 32.42 9.19
C ARG A 412 41.57 31.44 10.35
N GLN A 413 40.56 31.33 11.20
CA GLN A 413 40.57 30.40 12.33
C GLN A 413 40.74 28.95 11.86
N TYR A 414 40.02 28.56 10.80
CA TYR A 414 40.07 27.20 10.25
C TYR A 414 41.44 26.84 9.62
N ASN A 415 42.20 27.84 9.18
CA ASN A 415 43.49 27.65 8.50
C ASN A 415 44.69 28.08 9.35
N GLY A 416 44.49 28.47 10.61
CA GLY A 416 45.56 29.00 11.46
C GLY A 416 46.23 30.26 10.93
N LEU A 417 45.49 31.11 10.17
CA LEU A 417 46.03 32.32 9.56
C LEU A 417 46.02 33.51 10.54
N SER A 418 47.21 33.98 10.91
CA SER A 418 47.39 35.15 11.79
C SER A 418 47.10 36.50 11.10
N THR A 419 47.05 36.52 9.77
CA THR A 419 46.76 37.72 8.97
C THR A 419 45.80 37.40 7.83
N ASN A 420 45.38 38.42 7.07
CA ASN A 420 44.54 38.22 5.88
C ASN A 420 45.35 37.83 4.62
N SER A 421 46.67 37.66 4.75
CA SER A 421 47.59 37.39 3.64
C SER A 421 47.49 35.95 3.17
N ILE A 422 47.33 35.77 1.86
CA ILE A 422 47.27 34.47 1.18
C ILE A 422 48.23 34.45 -0.01
N ARG A 423 48.78 33.29 -0.34
CA ARG A 423 49.75 33.12 -1.43
C ARG A 423 49.15 32.33 -2.59
N ILE A 424 49.45 32.74 -3.82
CA ILE A 424 49.06 31.99 -5.01
C ILE A 424 49.56 30.55 -4.89
N GLY A 425 48.65 29.59 -5.13
CA GLY A 425 48.92 28.17 -5.02
C GLY A 425 48.75 27.58 -3.62
N GLN A 426 48.61 28.40 -2.57
CA GLN A 426 48.25 27.96 -1.22
C GLN A 426 46.88 27.29 -1.24
N VAL A 427 46.73 26.17 -0.54
CA VAL A 427 45.43 25.51 -0.35
C VAL A 427 44.88 25.90 1.01
N ILE A 428 43.70 26.50 1.04
CA ILE A 428 42.97 26.87 2.26
C ILE A 428 41.68 26.07 2.38
N GLN A 429 41.20 25.93 3.60
CA GLN A 429 39.95 25.30 3.99
C GLN A 429 38.88 26.36 4.23
N ILE A 430 37.80 26.32 3.46
CA ILE A 430 36.70 27.27 3.56
C ILE A 430 35.53 26.56 4.25
N PRO A 431 35.25 26.86 5.53
CA PRO A 431 34.07 26.31 6.20
C PRO A 431 32.80 26.95 5.66
N ALA A 432 31.78 26.14 5.42
CA ALA A 432 30.43 26.62 5.11
C ALA A 432 29.85 27.46 6.26
N SER A 433 28.89 28.31 5.90
CA SER A 433 28.22 29.28 6.78
C SER A 433 27.43 28.61 7.90
#